data_AF-A0A655JDL7-F1
#
_entry.id   AF-A0A655JDL7-F1
#
_cell.length_a   1.000
_cell.length_b   1.000
_cell.length_c   1.000
_cell.angle_alpha   90.00
_cell.angle_beta   90.00
_cell.angle_gamma   90.00
#
_symmetry.space_group_name_H-M   'P 1'
#
loop_
_entity.id
_entity.type
_entity.pdbx_description
1 polymer ?
#
loop_
_entity_poly.entity_id
_entity_poly.type
_entity_poly.pdbx_seq_one_letter_code
_entity_poly.pdbx_strand_id
1 'polypeptide(L)'
;MGGVRFKAWQPPSALHPTITVDGPLRFELIDIATATSCGGCTYHVAHPGGRAYDEPPVNAVEAEARRARRFEATGFTPGKLDLSDIREKQARISTDIGAPGILDLRRVRTVQQ
;
A
#
# COMPACT_ATOMS: atom_id res chain seq x y z
N MET A 1 13.66 -3.11 -9.49
CA MET A 1 12.25 -3.46 -9.20
C MET A 1 12.09 -3.49 -7.69
N GLY A 2 11.20 -2.66 -7.13
CA GLY A 2 10.91 -2.65 -5.70
C GLY A 2 9.60 -3.38 -5.38
N GLY A 3 9.36 -3.70 -4.11
CA GLY A 3 8.13 -4.33 -3.65
C GLY A 3 7.67 -3.78 -2.30
N VAL A 4 6.38 -3.91 -2.01
CA VAL A 4 5.77 -3.48 -0.74
C VAL A 4 5.17 -4.69 -0.04
N ARG A 5 5.55 -4.92 1.22
CA ARG A 5 4.95 -5.94 2.09
C ARG A 5 4.01 -5.26 3.07
N PHE A 6 2.83 -5.83 3.23
CA PHE A 6 1.76 -5.29 4.06
C PHE A 6 0.94 -6.43 4.68
N LYS A 7 0.23 -6.16 5.76
CA LYS A 7 -0.68 -7.10 6.42
C LYS A 7 -2.09 -6.92 5.89
N ALA A 8 -2.65 -7.98 5.30
CA ALA A 8 -3.98 -7.93 4.70
C ALA A 8 -5.13 -8.42 5.56
N TRP A 9 -4.83 -9.20 6.60
CA TRP A 9 -5.83 -9.82 7.46
C TRP A 9 -5.26 -10.07 8.86
N GLN A 10 -6.13 -10.02 9.88
CA GLN A 10 -5.77 -10.17 11.28
C GLN A 10 -6.75 -11.14 11.98
N PRO A 11 -6.63 -12.45 11.75
CA PRO A 11 -7.38 -13.43 12.52
C PRO A 11 -6.90 -13.44 13.98
N PRO A 12 -7.75 -13.89 14.94
CA PRO A 12 -7.37 -14.02 16.35
C PRO A 12 -6.11 -14.87 16.59
N SER A 13 -5.85 -15.86 15.73
CA SER A 13 -4.70 -16.77 15.80
C SER A 13 -3.50 -16.32 14.93
N ALA A 14 -3.45 -15.08 14.47
CA ALA A 14 -2.34 -14.60 13.64
C ALA A 14 -1.01 -14.64 14.40
N LEU A 15 0.08 -15.02 13.71
CA LEU A 15 1.46 -15.04 14.27
C LEU A 15 1.90 -13.69 14.87
N HIS A 16 1.36 -12.59 14.36
CA HIS A 16 1.59 -11.24 14.88
C HIS A 16 0.23 -10.56 15.15
N PRO A 17 -0.43 -10.86 16.27
CA PRO A 17 -1.79 -10.40 16.54
C PRO A 17 -1.85 -8.90 16.87
N THR A 18 -0.74 -8.26 17.23
CA THR A 18 -0.66 -6.83 17.56
C THR A 18 -0.45 -5.91 16.35
N ILE A 19 0.00 -6.44 15.21
CA ILE A 19 0.14 -5.66 13.98
C ILE A 19 -1.25 -5.52 13.35
N THR A 20 -1.74 -4.32 13.10
CA THR A 20 -3.06 -4.14 12.45
C THR A 20 -2.97 -4.29 10.93
N VAL A 21 -4.10 -4.54 10.27
CA VAL A 21 -4.21 -4.57 8.81
C VAL A 21 -3.78 -3.23 8.22
N ASP A 22 -2.99 -3.26 7.16
CA ASP A 22 -2.64 -2.08 6.37
C ASP A 22 -3.73 -1.85 5.32
N GLY A 23 -4.30 -0.64 5.25
CA GLY A 23 -5.23 -0.31 4.19
C GLY A 23 -6.10 0.91 4.50
N PRO A 24 -6.53 1.65 3.45
CA PRO A 24 -6.14 1.50 2.05
C PRO A 24 -4.66 1.91 1.82
N LEU A 25 -3.99 1.27 0.86
CA LEU A 25 -2.61 1.61 0.47
C LEU A 25 -2.64 2.64 -0.65
N ARG A 26 -2.06 3.82 -0.43
CA ARG A 26 -1.96 4.86 -1.46
C ARG A 26 -0.55 4.94 -2.01
N PHE A 27 -0.45 4.87 -3.33
CA PHE A 27 0.80 4.95 -4.08
C PHE A 27 0.77 6.15 -4.99
N GLU A 28 1.88 6.86 -5.06
CA GLU A 28 2.06 7.97 -5.98
C GLU A 28 3.46 7.86 -6.59
N LEU A 29 3.53 7.90 -7.91
CA LEU A 29 4.78 7.84 -8.66
C LEU A 29 5.24 9.28 -8.91
N ILE A 30 6.45 9.60 -8.45
CA ILE A 30 6.99 10.95 -8.52
C ILE A 30 8.26 10.92 -9.36
N ASP A 31 8.32 11.79 -10.37
CA ASP A 31 9.57 12.13 -11.03
C ASP A 31 10.32 13.13 -10.15
N ILE A 32 11.44 12.68 -9.57
CA ILE A 32 12.28 13.47 -8.67
C ILE A 32 13.04 14.59 -9.39
N ALA A 33 13.29 14.47 -10.70
CA ALA A 33 14.04 15.47 -11.45
C ALA A 33 13.19 16.71 -11.72
N THR A 34 11.90 16.50 -12.01
CA THR A 34 10.92 17.57 -12.24
C THR A 34 10.06 17.89 -11.01
N ALA A 35 10.24 17.12 -9.93
CA ALA A 35 9.43 17.16 -8.72
C ALA A 35 7.93 17.08 -9.02
N THR A 36 7.52 16.22 -9.95
CA THR A 36 6.14 16.17 -10.45
C THR A 36 5.56 14.77 -10.27
N SER A 37 4.29 14.69 -9.88
CA SER A 37 3.55 13.43 -9.85
C SER A 37 3.26 12.94 -11.28
N CYS A 38 3.65 11.70 -11.57
CA CYS A 38 3.33 11.00 -12.82
C CYS A 38 1.99 10.25 -12.76
N GLY A 39 1.34 10.24 -11.59
CA GLY A 39 0.11 9.51 -11.33
C GLY A 39 0.18 8.71 -10.03
N GLY A 40 -0.95 8.15 -9.63
CA GLY A 40 -1.04 7.35 -8.43
C GLY A 40 -2.29 6.50 -8.40
N CYS A 41 -2.41 5.72 -7.34
CA CYS A 41 -3.53 4.82 -7.13
C CYS A 41 -3.74 4.51 -5.66
N THR A 42 -4.93 4.03 -5.37
CA THR A 42 -5.29 3.47 -4.07
C THR A 42 -5.61 1.99 -4.25
N TYR A 43 -4.96 1.16 -3.44
CA TYR A 43 -5.23 -0.27 -3.33
C TYR A 43 -5.96 -0.57 -2.02
N HIS A 44 -7.19 -1.04 -2.12
CA HIS A 44 -8.01 -1.48 -1.01
C HIS A 44 -7.71 -2.94 -0.71
N VAL A 45 -7.07 -3.18 0.41
CA VAL A 45 -6.61 -4.52 0.81
C VAL A 45 -7.79 -5.48 1.04
N ALA A 46 -8.93 -4.95 1.49
CA ALA A 46 -10.24 -5.59 1.45
C ALA A 46 -11.21 -4.76 0.60
N HIS A 47 -12.35 -5.34 0.19
CA HIS A 47 -13.35 -4.61 -0.57
C HIS A 47 -13.82 -3.36 0.24
N PRO A 48 -13.86 -2.15 -0.34
CA PRO A 48 -14.18 -0.90 0.38
C PRO A 48 -15.51 -0.97 1.13
N GLY A 49 -16.53 -1.61 0.54
CA GLY A 49 -17.83 -1.85 1.16
C GLY A 49 -17.91 -3.01 2.17
N GLY A 50 -16.78 -3.51 2.68
CA GLY A 50 -16.74 -4.58 3.69
C GLY A 50 -17.21 -5.96 3.21
N ARG A 51 -17.38 -6.14 1.89
CA ARG A 51 -17.86 -7.40 1.31
C ARG A 51 -16.74 -8.44 1.23
N ALA A 52 -16.96 -9.57 1.87
CA ALA A 52 -16.24 -10.81 1.60
C ALA A 52 -17.07 -11.67 0.64
N TYR A 53 -16.41 -12.42 -0.24
CA TYR A 53 -17.07 -13.44 -1.04
C TYR A 53 -16.93 -14.77 -0.29
N ASP A 54 -18.03 -15.46 -0.06
CA ASP A 54 -18.02 -16.76 0.61
C ASP A 54 -17.51 -17.88 -0.32
N GLU A 55 -17.67 -17.68 -1.63
CA GLU A 55 -17.31 -18.66 -2.65
C GLU A 55 -16.09 -18.23 -3.47
N PRO A 56 -15.25 -19.18 -3.93
CA PRO A 56 -14.18 -18.90 -4.88
C PRO A 56 -14.74 -18.32 -6.19
N PRO A 57 -13.93 -17.60 -6.98
CA PRO A 57 -14.37 -17.10 -8.27
C PRO A 57 -14.65 -18.27 -9.22
N VAL A 58 -15.77 -18.20 -9.95
CA VAL A 58 -16.22 -19.25 -10.89
C VAL A 58 -15.34 -19.31 -12.14
N ASN A 59 -14.65 -18.22 -12.49
CA ASN A 59 -13.71 -18.16 -13.61
C ASN A 59 -12.66 -17.04 -13.44
N ALA A 60 -11.70 -17.00 -14.37
CA ALA A 60 -10.61 -16.02 -14.37
C ALA A 60 -11.10 -14.56 -14.50
N VAL A 61 -12.14 -14.33 -15.31
CA VAL A 61 -12.72 -13.00 -15.55
C VAL A 61 -13.34 -12.46 -14.25
N GLU A 62 -14.07 -13.30 -13.52
CA GLU A 62 -14.64 -12.93 -12.22
C GLU A 62 -13.53 -12.67 -11.19
N ALA A 63 -12.51 -13.52 -11.15
CA ALA A 63 -11.37 -13.32 -10.26
C ALA A 63 -10.67 -11.98 -10.53
N GLU A 64 -10.52 -11.61 -11.80
CA GLU A 64 -9.95 -10.33 -12.21
C GLU A 64 -10.87 -9.16 -11.86
N ALA A 65 -12.17 -9.25 -12.10
CA ALA A 65 -13.14 -8.23 -11.70
C ALA A 65 -13.13 -7.99 -10.17
N ARG A 66 -13.02 -9.06 -9.37
CA ARG A 66 -12.88 -8.97 -7.91
C ARG A 66 -11.57 -8.27 -7.50
N ARG A 67 -10.46 -8.45 -8.25
CA ARG A 67 -9.19 -7.73 -8.03
C ARG A 67 -9.27 -6.27 -8.47
N ALA A 68 -9.86 -5.99 -9.63
CA ALA A 68 -9.99 -4.64 -10.16
C ALA A 68 -10.80 -3.72 -9.25
N ARG A 69 -11.84 -4.24 -8.59
CA ARG A 69 -12.63 -3.49 -7.57
C ARG A 69 -11.84 -3.05 -6.34
N ARG A 70 -10.64 -3.60 -6.13
CA ARG A 70 -9.75 -3.16 -5.06
C ARG A 70 -8.84 -2.01 -5.49
N PHE A 71 -8.93 -1.56 -6.73
CA PHE A 71 -8.04 -0.56 -7.29
C PHE A 71 -8.80 0.69 -7.70
N GLU A 72 -8.34 1.84 -7.21
CA GLU A 72 -8.82 3.15 -7.62
C GLU A 72 -7.65 3.92 -8.25
N ALA A 73 -7.81 4.35 -9.51
CA ALA A 73 -6.74 5.01 -10.28
C ALA A 73 -6.62 6.53 -10.00
N THR A 74 -7.43 7.05 -9.09
CA THR A 74 -7.56 8.49 -8.82
C THR A 74 -7.03 8.85 -7.43
N GLY A 75 -6.96 10.14 -7.11
CA GLY A 75 -6.57 10.62 -5.76
C GLY A 75 -5.09 10.89 -5.56
N PHE A 76 -4.32 11.06 -6.65
CA PHE A 76 -2.94 11.55 -6.62
C PHE A 76 -2.90 13.08 -6.69
N THR A 77 -1.74 13.66 -6.37
CA THR A 77 -1.55 15.11 -6.28
C THR A 77 -1.02 15.64 -7.61
N PRO A 78 -1.84 16.32 -8.44
CA PRO A 78 -1.35 16.83 -9.71
C PRO A 78 -0.37 17.99 -9.51
N GLY A 79 0.64 18.07 -10.37
CA GLY A 79 1.58 19.19 -10.42
C GLY A 79 2.85 18.97 -9.61
N LYS A 80 3.50 20.09 -9.24
CA LYS A 80 4.77 20.07 -8.52
C LYS A 80 4.57 19.73 -7.04
N LEU A 81 5.44 18.88 -6.53
CA LEU A 81 5.48 18.43 -5.14
C LEU A 81 6.70 19.02 -4.44
N ASP A 82 6.52 19.38 -3.17
CA ASP A 82 7.67 19.59 -2.29
C ASP A 82 8.26 18.22 -1.92
N LEU A 83 9.51 18.02 -2.30
CA LEU A 83 10.23 16.77 -2.05
C LEU A 83 10.93 16.74 -0.68
N SER A 84 10.92 17.84 0.08
CA SER A 84 11.60 17.95 1.37
C SER A 84 11.17 16.82 2.33
N ASP A 85 9.87 16.69 2.56
CA ASP A 85 9.25 15.64 3.38
C ASP A 85 9.53 14.23 2.87
N ILE A 86 9.53 14.04 1.54
CA ILE A 86 9.77 12.74 0.91
C ILE A 86 11.22 12.30 1.13
N ARG A 87 12.17 13.23 0.98
CA ARG A 87 13.60 12.97 1.20
C ARG A 87 13.89 12.65 2.66
N GLU A 88 13.23 13.34 3.59
CA GLU A 88 13.34 13.04 5.02
C GLU A 88 12.78 11.63 5.33
N LYS A 89 11.60 11.29 4.82
CA LYS A 89 11.02 9.94 4.94
C LYS A 89 11.93 8.86 4.35
N GLN A 90 12.52 9.11 3.18
CA GLN A 90 13.45 8.19 2.53
C GLN A 90 14.69 7.93 3.38
N ALA A 91 15.27 8.95 4.01
CA ALA A 91 16.43 8.80 4.89
C ALA A 91 16.12 7.95 6.14
N ARG A 92 14.89 8.08 6.69
CA ARG A 92 14.45 7.21 7.79
C ARG A 92 14.31 5.76 7.33
N ILE A 93 13.71 5.53 6.16
CA ILE A 93 13.51 4.19 5.58
C ILE A 93 14.85 3.53 5.22
N SER A 94 15.86 4.28 4.77
CA SER A 94 17.17 3.69 4.43
C SER A 94 17.91 3.08 5.63
N THR A 95 17.44 3.36 6.85
CA THR A 95 17.98 2.77 8.08
C THR A 95 17.28 1.44 8.43
N ASP A 96 16.17 1.09 7.78
CA ASP A 96 15.49 -0.19 7.94
C ASP A 96 16.25 -1.29 7.19
N ILE A 97 16.90 -2.19 7.95
CA ILE A 97 17.68 -3.30 7.43
C ILE A 97 16.70 -4.41 7.00
N GLY A 98 16.10 -4.22 5.83
CA GLY A 98 15.16 -5.14 5.18
C GLY A 98 15.79 -5.92 4.04
N ALA A 99 14.96 -6.74 3.37
CA ALA A 99 15.34 -7.30 2.09
C ALA A 99 15.54 -6.12 1.09
N PRO A 100 16.67 -6.06 0.37
CA PRO A 100 16.94 -4.97 -0.56
C PRO A 100 15.78 -4.76 -1.54
N GLY A 101 15.34 -3.51 -1.69
CA GLY A 101 14.24 -3.15 -2.58
C GLY A 101 12.84 -3.48 -2.06
N ILE A 102 12.69 -3.91 -0.80
CA ILE A 102 11.38 -4.16 -0.19
C ILE A 102 11.09 -3.14 0.92
N LEU A 103 9.97 -2.42 0.78
CA LEU A 103 9.36 -1.65 1.86
C LEU A 103 8.42 -2.56 2.66
N ASP A 104 8.71 -2.85 3.93
CA ASP A 104 7.88 -3.72 4.77
C ASP A 104 7.08 -2.93 5.82
N LEU A 105 5.82 -2.63 5.50
CA LEU A 105 4.89 -1.83 6.34
C LEU A 105 4.50 -2.53 7.65
N ARG A 106 4.83 -3.81 7.79
CA ARG A 106 4.56 -4.60 9.00
C ARG A 106 5.60 -4.36 10.08
N ARG A 107 6.69 -3.67 9.76
CA ARG A 107 7.76 -3.33 10.70
C ARG A 107 7.38 -2.11 11.54
N VAL A 108 8.11 -1.93 12.64
CA VAL A 108 7.92 -0.95 13.72
C VAL A 108 7.16 0.30 13.24
N ARG A 109 5.89 0.40 13.65
CA ARG A 109 5.11 1.62 13.55
C ARG A 109 5.40 2.42 14.81
N THR A 110 5.89 3.65 14.68
CA THR A 110 5.72 4.62 15.76
C THR A 110 4.22 4.75 15.96
N VAL A 111 3.71 4.25 17.08
CA VAL A 111 2.32 4.50 17.47
C VAL A 111 2.21 6.01 17.66
N GLN A 112 1.67 6.73 16.67
CA GLN A 112 1.13 8.04 16.95
C GLN A 112 -0.17 7.78 17.72
N GLN A 113 -0.12 8.11 19.01
CA GLN A 113 -1.29 8.22 19.87
C GLN A 113 -2.21 9.33 19.37
#